data_AF-A0A5C4XMK3-F1
#
_entry.id   AF-A0A5C4XMK3-F1
#
_cell.length_a   1.000
_cell.length_b   1.000
_cell.length_c   1.000
_cell.angle_alpha   90.00
_cell.angle_beta   90.00
_cell.angle_gamma   90.00
#
_symmetry.space_group_name_H-M   'P 1'
#
loop_
_entity.id
_entity.type
_entity.pdbx_description
1 polymer ?
#
loop_
_entity_poly.entity_id
_entity_poly.type
_entity_poly.pdbx_seq_one_letter_code
_entity_poly.pdbx_strand_id
1 'polypeptide(L)'
;MFRIYPGFVAAVLVCLLLAPFTGVALQFDSVPQAIRFVVTALALQPAPFNGFSGLPYNSLNGSLWTISYEFRCYIFALVAGSMGLVAKRQLFAAMSIVLVALTSLPLPNTMNGAVAFFTGYPFDMVRFLAAFSVGACFYLYRDRIPLRGDIAACCAAMLLALTAIETFEVAAFVVFGGYLIFWFAFAVKSPGISRINGDDDVSYGVYLYGWPISSSLVYFLGVSSPTLLIVLSLPLAYIAGYLSWIYIERRFTSSKPLRKSSVPNPIG
;
A
#
# COMPACT_ATOMS: atom_id res chain seq x y z
N MET A 1 3.84 12.39 4.36
CA MET A 1 3.71 12.81 2.95
C MET A 1 5.07 13.05 2.28
N PHE A 2 5.96 13.86 2.85
CA PHE A 2 7.23 14.25 2.20
C PHE A 2 8.22 13.10 1.87
N ARG A 3 8.02 11.89 2.39
CA ARG A 3 8.87 10.72 2.11
C ARG A 3 8.42 9.84 0.93
N ILE A 4 7.11 9.80 0.66
CA ILE A 4 6.52 8.87 -0.31
C ILE A 4 7.01 9.24 -1.71
N TYR A 5 7.00 10.55 -2.00
CA TYR A 5 7.36 11.05 -3.31
C TYR A 5 8.84 10.84 -3.67
N PRO A 6 9.83 11.17 -2.81
CA PRO A 6 11.25 10.88 -3.11
C PRO A 6 11.57 9.40 -3.29
N GLY A 7 11.04 8.52 -2.43
CA GLY A 7 11.25 7.07 -2.55
C GLY A 7 10.63 6.51 -3.84
N PHE A 8 9.41 6.96 -4.16
CA PHE A 8 8.76 6.62 -5.43
C PHE A 8 9.60 7.01 -6.65
N VAL A 9 10.09 8.26 -6.70
CA VAL A 9 10.92 8.75 -7.83
C VAL A 9 12.19 7.91 -7.95
N ALA A 10 12.84 7.58 -6.83
CA ALA A 10 14.01 6.73 -6.82
C ALA A 10 13.72 5.32 -7.37
N ALA A 11 12.60 4.72 -6.98
CA ALA A 11 12.18 3.42 -7.50
C ALA A 11 11.89 3.47 -9.00
N VAL A 12 11.24 4.54 -9.50
CA VAL A 12 11.03 4.75 -10.94
C VAL A 12 12.37 4.87 -11.67
N LEU A 13 13.33 5.62 -11.14
CA LEU A 13 14.67 5.74 -11.74
C LEU A 13 15.39 4.39 -11.79
N VAL A 14 15.34 3.59 -10.71
CA VAL A 14 15.90 2.24 -10.71
C VAL A 14 15.24 1.37 -11.78
N CYS A 15 13.92 1.45 -11.95
CA CYS A 15 13.21 0.71 -12.99
C CYS A 15 13.63 1.16 -14.41
N LEU A 16 13.78 2.47 -14.63
CA LEU A 16 14.26 3.01 -15.90
C LEU A 16 15.69 2.55 -16.22
N LEU A 17 16.58 2.51 -15.22
CA LEU A 17 17.94 1.99 -15.40
C LEU A 17 17.96 0.49 -15.69
N LEU A 18 17.01 -0.25 -15.11
CA LEU A 18 16.88 -1.69 -15.32
C LEU A 18 16.28 -2.02 -16.70
N ALA A 19 15.36 -1.19 -17.20
CA ALA A 19 14.56 -1.45 -18.40
C ALA A 19 15.34 -1.99 -19.61
N PRO A 20 16.49 -1.39 -20.03
CA PRO A 20 17.24 -1.85 -21.20
C PRO A 20 17.71 -3.30 -21.11
N PHE A 21 17.90 -3.83 -19.90
CA PHE A 21 18.39 -5.19 -19.67
C PHE A 21 17.26 -6.22 -19.66
N THR A 22 16.00 -5.79 -19.62
CA THR A 22 14.84 -6.66 -19.42
C THR A 22 14.12 -7.05 -20.71
N GLY A 23 14.81 -6.92 -21.85
CA GLY A 23 14.25 -7.23 -23.17
C GLY A 23 13.22 -6.22 -23.67
N VAL A 24 13.14 -5.04 -23.05
CA VAL A 24 12.33 -3.91 -23.49
C VAL A 24 13.27 -2.75 -23.81
N ALA A 25 13.29 -2.34 -25.08
CA ALA A 25 13.87 -1.05 -25.42
C ALA A 25 12.98 0.04 -24.81
N LEU A 26 13.56 0.99 -24.08
CA LEU A 26 12.88 2.22 -23.69
C LEU A 26 12.60 3.04 -24.96
N GLN A 27 11.60 2.61 -25.72
CA GLN A 27 11.16 3.24 -26.94
C GLN A 27 10.28 4.43 -26.55
N PHE A 28 10.92 5.51 -26.09
CA PHE A 28 10.34 6.83 -26.19
C PHE A 28 10.45 7.26 -27.67
N ASP A 29 9.57 6.71 -28.50
CA ASP A 29 9.59 6.93 -29.94
C ASP A 29 9.29 8.39 -30.31
N SER A 30 8.85 9.21 -29.35
CA SER A 30 8.59 10.63 -29.54
C SER A 30 8.69 11.45 -28.25
N VAL A 31 9.02 12.74 -28.39
CA VAL A 31 9.05 13.72 -27.28
C VAL A 31 7.71 13.78 -26.51
N PRO A 32 6.53 13.77 -27.14
CA PRO A 32 5.26 13.75 -26.41
C PRO A 32 5.06 12.52 -25.53
N GLN A 33 5.57 11.34 -25.91
CA GLN A 33 5.52 10.14 -25.08
C GLN A 33 6.41 10.28 -23.84
N ALA A 34 7.62 10.83 -24.00
CA ALA A 34 8.51 11.12 -22.89
C ALA A 34 7.91 12.14 -21.91
N ILE A 35 7.28 13.21 -22.42
CA ILE A 35 6.58 14.21 -21.59
C ILE A 35 5.41 13.56 -20.86
N ARG A 36 4.55 12.79 -21.56
CA ARG A 36 3.44 12.08 -20.93
C ARG A 36 3.92 11.17 -19.81
N PHE A 37 5.01 10.43 -20.05
CA PHE A 37 5.62 9.57 -19.06
C PHE A 37 6.09 10.34 -17.82
N VAL A 38 6.80 11.45 -18.01
CA VAL A 38 7.23 12.29 -16.88
C VAL A 38 6.01 12.82 -16.13
N VAL A 39 5.01 13.35 -16.82
CA VAL A 39 3.78 13.87 -16.18
C VAL A 39 3.06 12.78 -15.40
N THR A 40 2.90 11.58 -15.95
CA THR A 40 2.19 10.49 -15.28
C THR A 40 2.99 9.94 -14.09
N ALA A 41 4.32 9.84 -14.20
CA ALA A 41 5.19 9.49 -13.09
C ALA A 41 5.13 10.54 -11.96
N LEU A 42 5.20 11.84 -12.29
CA LEU A 42 5.05 12.92 -11.31
C LEU A 42 3.65 12.94 -10.67
N ALA A 43 2.63 12.44 -11.37
CA ALA A 43 1.27 12.27 -10.85
C ALA A 43 1.06 10.95 -10.07
N LEU A 44 2.13 10.21 -9.76
CA LEU A 44 2.10 8.90 -9.09
C LEU A 44 1.32 7.82 -9.85
N GLN A 45 1.08 8.03 -11.15
CA GLN A 45 0.42 7.07 -12.04
C GLN A 45 1.38 6.61 -13.14
N PRO A 46 2.53 6.01 -12.78
CA PRO A 46 3.46 5.57 -13.82
C PRO A 46 2.70 4.59 -14.72
N ALA A 47 2.77 4.82 -16.03
CA ALA A 47 2.25 3.86 -16.98
C ALA A 47 2.89 2.49 -16.67
N PRO A 48 2.14 1.38 -16.78
CA PRO A 48 2.72 0.07 -16.57
C PRO A 48 3.88 -0.08 -17.56
N PHE A 49 5.09 -0.04 -17.04
CA PHE A 49 6.26 -0.29 -17.85
C PHE A 49 6.27 -1.75 -18.18
N ASN A 50 6.11 -2.08 -19.45
CA ASN A 50 6.41 -3.43 -19.87
C ASN A 50 7.91 -3.68 -19.62
N GLY A 51 8.22 -4.83 -19.05
CA GLY A 51 9.57 -5.22 -18.66
C GLY A 51 9.66 -6.71 -18.45
N PHE A 52 10.85 -7.26 -18.55
CA PHE A 52 11.12 -8.70 -18.41
C PHE A 52 10.34 -9.52 -19.46
N SER A 53 10.60 -9.23 -20.74
CA SER A 53 9.90 -9.84 -21.88
C SER A 53 9.96 -11.37 -21.83
N GLY A 54 8.81 -12.04 -21.94
CA GLY A 54 8.73 -13.50 -21.89
C GLY A 54 8.39 -14.08 -20.51
N LEU A 55 8.35 -13.26 -19.45
CA LEU A 55 7.72 -13.66 -18.19
C LEU A 55 6.18 -13.58 -18.27
N PRO A 56 5.44 -14.40 -17.52
CA PRO A 56 3.97 -14.33 -17.44
C PRO A 56 3.45 -12.96 -16.98
N TYR A 57 4.23 -12.28 -16.12
CA TYR A 57 3.93 -10.94 -15.62
C TYR A 57 5.04 -9.98 -16.05
N ASN A 58 4.88 -9.39 -17.23
CA ASN A 58 5.89 -8.57 -17.90
C ASN A 58 5.86 -7.10 -17.49
N SER A 59 5.95 -6.79 -16.20
CA SER A 59 6.02 -5.42 -15.68
C SER A 59 7.36 -5.13 -15.01
N LEU A 60 7.95 -3.95 -15.23
CA LEU A 60 9.16 -3.53 -14.50
C LEU A 60 8.89 -3.36 -13.00
N ASN A 61 7.71 -2.86 -12.65
CA ASN A 61 7.32 -2.69 -11.26
C ASN A 61 5.80 -2.74 -11.08
N GLY A 62 5.30 -3.93 -10.77
CA GLY A 62 3.88 -4.19 -10.49
C GLY A 62 3.41 -3.65 -9.15
N SER A 63 4.29 -3.13 -8.28
CA SER A 63 3.87 -2.51 -7.02
C SER A 63 3.38 -1.08 -7.24
N LEU A 64 4.01 -0.28 -8.12
CA LEU A 64 3.85 1.19 -8.13
C LEU A 64 2.43 1.73 -8.32
N TRP A 65 1.53 0.96 -8.96
CA TRP A 65 0.19 1.46 -9.29
C TRP A 65 -0.67 1.77 -8.05
N THR A 66 -0.51 1.05 -6.93
CA THR A 66 -1.33 1.28 -5.72
C THR A 66 -0.91 2.54 -4.95
N ILE A 67 0.28 3.08 -5.20
CA ILE A 67 0.80 4.28 -4.51
C ILE A 67 -0.07 5.50 -4.82
N SER A 68 -0.64 5.59 -6.03
CA SER A 68 -1.60 6.64 -6.38
C SER A 68 -2.84 6.63 -5.47
N TYR A 69 -3.34 5.43 -5.14
CA TYR A 69 -4.50 5.24 -4.25
C TYR A 69 -4.13 5.58 -2.81
N GLU A 70 -2.95 5.15 -2.35
CA GLU A 70 -2.44 5.50 -1.02
C GLU A 70 -2.35 7.03 -0.84
N PHE A 71 -1.78 7.73 -1.81
CA PHE A 71 -1.70 9.20 -1.78
C PHE A 71 -3.09 9.86 -1.72
N ARG A 72 -4.07 9.33 -2.44
CA ARG A 72 -5.45 9.83 -2.42
C ARG A 72 -6.13 9.58 -1.08
N CYS A 73 -5.91 8.43 -0.44
CA CYS A 73 -6.38 8.18 0.92
C CYS A 73 -5.81 9.19 1.93
N TYR A 74 -4.55 9.61 1.78
CA TYR A 74 -3.98 10.66 2.63
C TYR A 74 -4.62 12.04 2.38
N ILE A 75 -4.88 12.41 1.11
CA ILE A 75 -5.64 13.63 0.80
C ILE A 75 -7.03 13.56 1.43
N PHE A 76 -7.71 12.43 1.28
CA PHE A 76 -9.01 12.20 1.90
C PHE A 76 -8.96 12.38 3.41
N ALA A 77 -7.96 11.81 4.09
CA ALA A 77 -7.77 11.98 5.53
C ALA A 77 -7.55 13.44 5.93
N LEU A 78 -6.75 14.19 5.16
CA LEU A 78 -6.51 15.62 5.39
C LEU A 78 -7.80 16.42 5.24
N VAL A 79 -8.57 16.18 4.17
CA VAL A 79 -9.85 16.85 3.92
C VAL A 79 -10.85 16.51 5.02
N ALA A 80 -11.06 15.22 5.31
CA ALA A 80 -11.96 14.74 6.37
C ALA A 80 -11.56 15.32 7.75
N GLY A 81 -10.26 15.40 8.04
CA GLY A 81 -9.74 16.03 9.25
C GLY A 81 -10.04 17.52 9.31
N SER A 82 -9.76 18.26 8.23
CA SER A 82 -9.98 19.70 8.14
C SER A 82 -11.46 20.10 8.22
N MET A 83 -12.36 19.27 7.70
CA MET A 83 -13.82 19.46 7.79
C MET A 83 -14.40 19.06 9.15
N GLY A 84 -13.58 18.56 10.08
CA GLY A 84 -14.03 18.08 11.39
C GLY A 84 -14.83 16.77 11.33
N LEU A 85 -14.83 16.06 10.20
CA LEU A 85 -15.53 14.79 10.03
C LEU A 85 -15.00 13.72 11.02
N VAL A 86 -13.68 13.74 11.24
CA VAL A 86 -12.99 12.84 12.18
C VAL A 86 -13.43 13.07 13.63
N ALA A 87 -13.85 14.30 13.98
CA ALA A 87 -14.42 14.58 15.30
C ALA A 87 -15.82 13.98 15.47
N LYS A 88 -16.59 13.87 14.38
CA LYS A 88 -17.91 13.26 14.33
C LYS A 88 -17.80 11.74 14.09
N ARG A 89 -17.27 11.02 15.09
CA ARG A 89 -16.94 9.57 15.00
C ARG A 89 -18.05 8.71 14.38
N GLN A 90 -19.31 8.95 14.76
CA GLN A 90 -20.47 8.22 14.24
C GLN A 90 -20.71 8.47 12.74
N LEU A 91 -20.56 9.72 12.28
CA LEU A 91 -20.72 10.07 10.87
C LEU A 91 -19.59 9.46 10.03
N PHE A 92 -18.36 9.48 10.55
CA PHE A 92 -17.22 8.82 9.91
C PHE A 92 -17.43 7.29 9.84
N ALA A 93 -17.93 6.68 10.92
CA ALA A 93 -18.26 5.26 10.93
C ALA A 93 -19.36 4.90 9.92
N ALA A 94 -20.44 5.70 9.83
CA ALA A 94 -21.51 5.51 8.86
C ALA A 94 -20.98 5.58 7.42
N MET A 95 -20.14 6.57 7.12
CA MET A 95 -19.47 6.69 5.82
C MET A 95 -18.57 5.48 5.53
N SER A 96 -17.79 4.99 6.51
CA SER A 96 -16.99 3.77 6.35
C SER A 96 -17.86 2.55 6.05
N ILE A 97 -19.02 2.40 6.71
CA ILE A 97 -19.96 1.32 6.42
C ILE A 97 -20.48 1.42 4.98
N VAL A 98 -20.83 2.62 4.52
CA VAL A 98 -21.25 2.85 3.13
C VAL A 98 -20.13 2.46 2.16
N LEU A 99 -18.88 2.89 2.41
CA LEU A 99 -17.75 2.54 1.56
C LEU A 99 -17.53 1.02 1.49
N VAL A 100 -17.63 0.31 2.63
CA VAL A 100 -17.55 -1.15 2.66
C VAL A 100 -18.71 -1.77 1.86
N ALA A 101 -19.94 -1.31 2.03
CA ALA A 101 -21.09 -1.82 1.29
C ALA A 101 -20.94 -1.61 -0.23
N LEU A 102 -20.35 -0.48 -0.65
CA LEU A 102 -20.08 -0.21 -2.06
C LEU A 102 -19.06 -1.18 -2.67
N THR A 103 -18.17 -1.81 -1.88
CA THR A 103 -17.25 -2.84 -2.39
C THR A 103 -17.96 -4.10 -2.86
N SER A 104 -19.19 -4.33 -2.40
CA SER A 104 -20.02 -5.47 -2.78
C SER A 104 -20.93 -5.19 -3.97
N LEU A 105 -20.91 -3.97 -4.51
CA LEU A 105 -21.67 -3.64 -5.71
C LEU A 105 -20.81 -3.90 -6.97
N PRO A 106 -21.44 -4.31 -8.09
CA PRO A 106 -20.74 -4.48 -9.36
C PRO A 106 -20.39 -3.10 -9.95
N LEU A 107 -19.32 -2.50 -9.44
CA LEU A 107 -18.78 -1.25 -9.96
C LEU A 107 -17.96 -1.52 -11.23
N PRO A 108 -17.98 -0.59 -12.21
CA PRO A 108 -17.18 -0.75 -13.41
C PRO A 108 -15.69 -0.73 -13.09
N ASN A 109 -14.97 -1.75 -13.58
CA ASN A 109 -13.51 -1.84 -13.50
C ASN A 109 -12.80 -1.06 -14.62
N THR A 110 -13.54 -0.33 -15.44
CA THR A 110 -13.00 0.52 -16.50
C THR A 110 -13.66 1.88 -16.49
N MET A 111 -12.83 2.92 -16.56
CA MET A 111 -13.23 4.29 -16.82
C MET A 111 -12.34 4.79 -17.96
N ASN A 112 -12.91 5.50 -18.93
CA ASN A 112 -12.15 6.07 -20.03
C ASN A 112 -12.01 7.59 -19.87
N GLY A 113 -10.91 8.15 -20.39
CA GLY A 113 -10.69 9.58 -20.48
C GLY A 113 -10.09 10.23 -19.22
N ALA A 114 -10.23 11.55 -19.13
CA ALA A 114 -9.58 12.36 -18.09
C ALA A 114 -10.01 11.97 -16.66
N VAL A 115 -11.25 11.49 -16.49
CA VAL A 115 -11.75 11.05 -15.17
C VAL A 115 -10.92 9.88 -14.64
N ALA A 116 -10.62 8.89 -15.48
CA ALA A 116 -9.80 7.73 -15.09
C ALA A 116 -8.37 8.12 -14.67
N PHE A 117 -7.81 9.17 -15.28
CA PHE A 117 -6.53 9.72 -14.86
C PHE A 117 -6.61 10.28 -13.44
N PHE A 118 -7.63 11.09 -13.12
CA PHE A 118 -7.74 11.68 -11.78
C PHE A 118 -8.27 10.72 -10.70
N THR A 119 -9.18 9.81 -11.05
CA THR A 119 -9.85 8.92 -10.09
C THR A 119 -9.31 7.51 -10.11
N GLY A 120 -8.55 7.08 -11.11
CA GLY A 120 -8.16 5.68 -11.25
C GLY A 120 -9.38 4.80 -11.55
N TYR A 121 -9.29 3.51 -11.23
CA TYR A 121 -10.40 2.59 -11.38
C TYR A 121 -11.40 2.78 -10.22
N PRO A 122 -12.71 2.98 -10.49
CA PRO A 122 -13.70 3.25 -9.46
C PRO A 122 -13.77 2.17 -8.38
N PHE A 123 -13.73 0.91 -8.79
CA PHE A 123 -13.75 -0.22 -7.87
C PHE A 123 -12.53 -0.21 -6.94
N ASP A 124 -11.32 -0.05 -7.48
CA ASP A 124 -10.09 0.04 -6.67
C ASP A 124 -10.14 1.22 -5.71
N MET A 125 -10.66 2.37 -6.15
CA MET A 125 -10.83 3.52 -5.28
C MET A 125 -11.71 3.22 -4.08
N VAL A 126 -12.89 2.66 -4.32
CA VAL A 126 -13.81 2.30 -3.24
C VAL A 126 -13.16 1.27 -2.32
N ARG A 127 -12.49 0.25 -2.89
CA ARG A 127 -11.77 -0.77 -2.13
C ARG A 127 -10.70 -0.19 -1.21
N PHE A 128 -9.79 0.63 -1.73
CA PHE A 128 -8.70 1.20 -0.94
C PHE A 128 -9.20 2.25 0.06
N LEU A 129 -10.22 3.04 -0.31
CA LEU A 129 -10.82 4.01 0.59
C LEU A 129 -11.58 3.33 1.73
N ALA A 130 -12.30 2.24 1.46
CA ALA A 130 -12.94 1.41 2.48
C ALA A 130 -11.92 0.78 3.42
N ALA A 131 -10.83 0.20 2.88
CA ALA A 131 -9.75 -0.35 3.69
C ALA A 131 -9.14 0.71 4.62
N PHE A 132 -8.84 1.88 4.07
CA PHE A 132 -8.29 3.01 4.81
C PHE A 132 -9.26 3.53 5.89
N SER A 133 -10.53 3.71 5.54
CA SER A 133 -11.53 4.27 6.44
C SER A 133 -11.89 3.30 7.57
N VAL A 134 -11.88 1.99 7.32
CA VAL A 134 -12.00 0.96 8.37
C VAL A 134 -10.81 1.00 9.32
N GLY A 135 -9.58 1.07 8.79
CA GLY A 135 -8.39 1.28 9.63
C GLY A 135 -8.46 2.54 10.48
N ALA A 136 -8.95 3.65 9.91
CA ALA A 136 -9.18 4.89 10.64
C ALA A 136 -10.28 4.73 11.72
N CYS A 137 -11.35 3.97 11.45
CA CYS A 137 -12.35 3.63 12.46
C CYS A 137 -11.74 2.83 13.62
N PHE A 138 -10.87 1.85 13.35
CA PHE A 138 -10.14 1.13 14.39
C PHE A 138 -9.35 2.09 15.29
N TYR A 139 -8.67 3.08 14.71
CA TYR A 139 -7.96 4.11 15.47
C TYR A 139 -8.91 5.00 16.31
N LEU A 140 -10.02 5.45 15.73
CA LEU A 140 -10.99 6.34 16.41
C LEU A 140 -11.77 5.66 17.54
N TYR A 141 -11.96 4.35 17.44
CA TYR A 141 -12.67 3.52 18.41
C TYR A 141 -11.74 2.58 19.18
N ARG A 142 -10.42 2.83 19.17
CA ARG A 142 -9.42 1.98 19.84
C ARG A 142 -9.70 1.73 21.33
N ASP A 143 -10.30 2.70 22.02
CA ASP A 143 -10.64 2.60 23.44
C ASP A 143 -11.88 1.72 23.69
N ARG A 144 -12.61 1.35 22.63
CA ARG A 144 -13.87 0.60 22.66
C ARG A 144 -13.79 -0.76 21.98
N ILE A 145 -12.80 -1.00 21.12
CA ILE A 145 -12.65 -2.25 20.38
C ILE A 145 -11.76 -3.19 21.19
N PRO A 146 -12.32 -4.25 21.81
CA PRO A 146 -11.51 -5.21 22.55
C PRO A 146 -10.78 -6.12 21.55
N LEU A 147 -9.46 -6.28 21.71
CA LEU A 147 -8.63 -7.19 20.93
C LEU A 147 -8.56 -8.57 21.62
N ARG A 148 -9.64 -9.36 21.51
CA ARG A 148 -9.76 -10.66 22.17
C ARG A 148 -9.61 -11.81 21.18
N GLY A 149 -9.02 -12.92 21.65
CA GLY A 149 -8.79 -14.11 20.82
C GLY A 149 -10.07 -14.82 20.36
N ASP A 150 -11.15 -14.77 21.15
CA ASP A 150 -12.45 -15.33 20.76
C ASP A 150 -13.09 -14.54 19.61
N ILE A 151 -13.01 -13.22 19.66
CA ILE A 151 -13.44 -12.36 18.54
C ILE A 151 -12.55 -12.59 17.32
N ALA A 152 -11.23 -12.73 17.50
CA ALA A 152 -10.31 -13.04 16.41
C ALA A 152 -10.68 -14.38 15.74
N ALA A 153 -10.97 -15.43 16.51
CA ALA A 153 -11.41 -16.71 15.95
C ALA A 153 -12.73 -16.57 15.17
N CYS A 154 -13.69 -15.79 15.69
CA CYS A 154 -14.93 -15.49 14.97
C CYS A 154 -14.66 -14.71 13.68
N CYS A 155 -13.81 -13.68 13.71
CA CYS A 155 -13.41 -12.93 12.51
C CYS A 155 -12.69 -13.83 11.49
N ALA A 156 -11.84 -14.75 11.92
CA ALA A 156 -11.19 -15.70 11.02
C ALA A 156 -12.20 -16.64 10.34
N ALA A 157 -13.18 -17.15 11.11
CA ALA A 157 -14.26 -17.97 10.54
C ALA A 157 -15.11 -17.17 9.54
N MET A 158 -15.50 -15.94 9.89
CA MET A 158 -16.28 -15.06 9.00
C MET A 158 -15.49 -14.66 7.75
N LEU A 159 -14.19 -14.41 7.89
CA LEU A 159 -13.31 -14.14 6.76
C LEU A 159 -13.33 -15.32 5.79
N LEU A 160 -13.05 -16.53 6.25
CA LEU A 160 -13.03 -17.74 5.42
C LEU A 160 -14.39 -18.01 4.75
N ALA A 161 -15.49 -17.86 5.50
CA ALA A 161 -16.83 -18.11 4.99
C ALA A 161 -17.25 -17.09 3.91
N LEU A 162 -16.95 -15.81 4.12
CA LEU A 162 -17.40 -14.74 3.23
C LEU A 162 -16.47 -14.52 2.04
N THR A 163 -15.18 -14.85 2.14
CA THR A 163 -14.27 -14.83 0.97
C THR A 163 -14.61 -15.87 -0.07
N ALA A 164 -15.36 -16.91 0.28
CA ALA A 164 -15.87 -17.88 -0.69
C ALA A 164 -17.01 -17.31 -1.56
N ILE A 165 -17.54 -16.13 -1.21
CA ILE A 165 -18.60 -15.44 -1.95
C ILE A 165 -17.99 -14.20 -2.59
N GLU A 166 -17.85 -14.22 -3.92
CA GLU A 166 -17.18 -13.15 -4.70
C GLU A 166 -17.69 -11.74 -4.34
N THR A 167 -19.00 -11.57 -4.17
CA THR A 167 -19.63 -10.31 -3.78
C THR A 167 -19.17 -9.75 -2.42
N PHE A 168 -18.78 -10.62 -1.48
CA PHE A 168 -18.40 -10.21 -0.12
C PHE A 168 -16.89 -10.33 0.14
N GLU A 169 -16.10 -10.82 -0.81
CA GLU A 169 -14.68 -11.07 -0.63
C GLU A 169 -13.93 -9.85 -0.11
N VAL A 170 -14.07 -8.71 -0.79
CA VAL A 170 -13.38 -7.46 -0.44
C VAL A 170 -13.86 -6.92 0.91
N ALA A 171 -15.19 -6.86 1.13
CA ALA A 171 -15.76 -6.39 2.38
C ALA A 171 -15.29 -7.24 3.57
N ALA A 172 -15.27 -8.56 3.40
CA ALA A 172 -14.81 -9.50 4.42
C ALA A 172 -13.33 -9.30 4.74
N PHE A 173 -12.48 -9.16 3.72
CA PHE A 173 -11.05 -8.91 3.91
C PHE A 173 -10.78 -7.59 4.64
N VAL A 174 -11.47 -6.52 4.24
CA VAL A 174 -11.31 -5.19 4.85
C VAL A 174 -11.72 -5.19 6.32
N VAL A 175 -12.87 -5.78 6.65
CA VAL A 175 -13.43 -5.72 8.02
C VAL A 175 -12.79 -6.77 8.93
N PHE A 176 -12.89 -8.05 8.56
CA PHE A 176 -12.43 -9.15 9.40
C PHE A 176 -10.92 -9.34 9.32
N GLY A 177 -10.34 -9.24 8.12
CA GLY A 177 -8.89 -9.25 7.94
C GLY A 177 -8.23 -8.07 8.66
N GLY A 178 -8.84 -6.88 8.60
CA GLY A 178 -8.40 -5.72 9.37
C GLY A 178 -8.36 -5.96 10.88
N TYR A 179 -9.43 -6.55 11.45
CA TYR A 179 -9.44 -6.93 12.87
C TYR A 179 -8.31 -7.92 13.21
N LEU A 180 -8.13 -8.96 12.39
CA LEU A 180 -7.10 -9.98 12.60
C LEU A 180 -5.69 -9.39 12.56
N ILE A 181 -5.42 -8.46 11.63
CA ILE A 181 -4.13 -7.76 11.55
C ILE A 181 -3.88 -6.98 12.83
N PHE A 182 -4.84 -6.20 13.32
CA PHE A 182 -4.67 -5.43 14.56
C PHE A 182 -4.59 -6.32 15.81
N TRP A 183 -5.40 -7.37 15.87
CA TRP A 183 -5.32 -8.37 16.93
C TRP A 183 -3.94 -9.02 16.96
N PHE A 184 -3.43 -9.46 15.81
CA PHE A 184 -2.09 -10.04 15.72
C PHE A 184 -1.01 -9.03 16.11
N ALA A 185 -1.08 -7.81 15.59
CA ALA A 185 -0.08 -6.77 15.85
C ALA A 185 0.01 -6.34 17.32
N PHE A 186 -1.13 -6.27 18.04
CA PHE A 186 -1.17 -5.72 19.40
C PHE A 186 -1.39 -6.76 20.51
N ALA A 187 -2.10 -7.86 20.24
CA ALA A 187 -2.37 -8.90 21.22
C ALA A 187 -1.29 -9.99 21.24
N VAL A 188 -0.66 -10.29 20.09
CA VAL A 188 0.41 -11.29 20.00
C VAL A 188 1.75 -10.65 20.31
N LYS A 189 2.20 -10.79 21.57
CA LYS A 189 3.50 -10.25 22.02
C LYS A 189 4.65 -11.10 21.46
N SER A 190 5.22 -10.71 20.32
CA SER A 190 6.47 -11.27 19.80
C SER A 190 7.62 -10.26 19.91
N PRO A 191 8.66 -10.52 20.72
CA PRO A 191 9.77 -9.58 20.93
C PRO A 191 10.66 -9.39 19.68
N GLY A 192 10.60 -10.30 18.71
CA GLY A 192 11.34 -10.17 17.45
C GLY A 192 10.64 -9.28 16.43
N ILE A 193 9.33 -9.49 16.22
CA ILE A 193 8.54 -8.76 15.21
C ILE A 193 8.35 -7.29 15.59
N SER A 194 8.17 -7.01 16.88
CA SER A 194 7.95 -5.66 17.39
C SER A 194 9.17 -4.72 17.26
N ARG A 195 10.35 -5.25 16.91
CA ARG A 195 11.55 -4.46 16.59
C ARG A 195 11.71 -4.19 15.09
N ILE A 196 11.00 -4.92 14.23
CA ILE A 196 11.03 -4.72 12.78
C ILE A 196 10.27 -3.41 12.50
N ASN A 197 10.98 -2.41 11.95
CA ASN A 197 10.51 -1.04 11.71
C ASN A 197 10.37 -0.11 12.93
N GLY A 198 11.08 -0.37 14.04
CA GLY A 198 11.01 0.49 15.23
C GLY A 198 11.56 1.91 15.03
N ASP A 199 12.75 2.03 14.44
CA ASP A 199 13.44 3.32 14.23
C ASP A 199 13.58 3.70 12.75
N ASP A 200 13.54 2.72 11.85
CA ASP A 200 13.68 2.90 10.39
C ASP A 200 12.44 2.35 9.68
N ASP A 201 11.78 3.17 8.86
CA ASP A 201 10.61 2.72 8.09
C ASP A 201 11.03 2.07 6.76
N VAL A 202 11.68 0.92 6.89
CA VAL A 202 12.22 0.14 5.75
C VAL A 202 11.11 -0.51 4.93
N SER A 203 9.93 -0.68 5.53
CA SER A 203 8.77 -1.36 4.93
C SER A 203 8.35 -0.77 3.58
N TYR A 204 8.43 0.56 3.46
CA TYR A 204 8.09 1.26 2.23
C TYR A 204 9.05 0.93 1.09
N GLY A 205 10.36 0.98 1.37
CA GLY A 205 11.38 0.59 0.40
C GLY A 205 11.29 -0.88 0.00
N VAL A 206 11.07 -1.79 0.95
CA VAL A 206 10.85 -3.23 0.66
C VAL A 206 9.72 -3.42 -0.34
N TYR A 207 8.62 -2.69 -0.16
CA TYR A 207 7.48 -2.71 -1.07
C TYR A 207 7.82 -2.16 -2.48
N LEU A 208 8.60 -1.07 -2.56
CA LEU A 208 9.02 -0.46 -3.82
C LEU A 208 9.97 -1.34 -4.63
N TYR A 209 10.93 -1.99 -3.97
CA TYR A 209 11.99 -2.77 -4.62
C TYR A 209 11.72 -4.26 -4.72
N GLY A 210 10.75 -4.80 -3.96
CA GLY A 210 10.43 -6.22 -3.95
C GLY A 210 10.09 -6.78 -5.33
N TRP A 211 9.26 -6.09 -6.11
CA TRP A 211 8.91 -6.49 -7.48
C TRP A 211 10.12 -6.53 -8.42
N PRO A 212 10.84 -5.42 -8.68
CA PRO A 212 11.96 -5.43 -9.62
C PRO A 212 13.06 -6.41 -9.22
N ILE A 213 13.31 -6.60 -7.91
CA ILE A 213 14.28 -7.60 -7.43
C ILE A 213 13.80 -9.02 -7.75
N SER A 214 12.56 -9.36 -7.38
CA SER A 214 12.01 -10.70 -7.62
C SER A 214 11.96 -11.02 -9.12
N SER A 215 11.47 -10.10 -9.94
CA SER A 215 11.43 -10.28 -11.40
C SER A 215 12.82 -10.39 -12.01
N SER A 216 13.81 -9.66 -11.50
CA SER A 216 15.21 -9.79 -11.94
C SER A 216 15.80 -11.16 -11.60
N LEU A 217 15.53 -11.69 -10.40
CA LEU A 217 15.99 -13.03 -10.00
C LEU A 217 15.39 -14.12 -10.91
N VAL A 218 14.10 -14.01 -11.25
CA VAL A 218 13.46 -14.95 -12.18
C VAL A 218 14.02 -14.80 -13.59
N TYR A 219 14.14 -13.56 -14.09
CA TYR A 219 14.52 -13.30 -15.48
C TYR A 219 16.00 -13.57 -15.77
N PHE A 220 16.92 -13.06 -14.94
CA PHE A 220 18.36 -13.16 -15.20
C PHE A 220 18.98 -14.43 -14.64
N LEU A 221 18.48 -14.93 -13.49
CA LEU A 221 19.06 -16.09 -12.81
C LEU A 221 18.20 -17.35 -12.95
N GLY A 222 17.05 -17.28 -13.62
CA GLY A 222 16.17 -18.43 -13.84
C GLY A 222 15.59 -19.01 -12.54
N VAL A 223 15.50 -18.22 -11.47
CA VAL A 223 14.98 -18.70 -10.17
C VAL A 223 13.50 -19.04 -10.33
N SER A 224 13.17 -20.33 -10.33
CA SER A 224 11.80 -20.84 -10.50
C SER A 224 11.17 -21.33 -9.20
N SER A 225 11.98 -21.71 -8.20
CA SER A 225 11.49 -22.17 -6.91
C SER A 225 10.94 -21.00 -6.08
N PRO A 226 9.65 -21.04 -5.65
CA PRO A 226 9.06 -19.97 -4.85
C PRO A 226 9.76 -19.75 -3.51
N THR A 227 10.22 -20.83 -2.86
CA THR A 227 10.93 -20.73 -1.58
C THR A 227 12.28 -20.07 -1.76
N LEU A 228 13.02 -20.46 -2.80
CA LEU A 228 14.30 -19.85 -3.13
C LEU A 228 14.13 -18.37 -3.49
N LEU A 229 13.07 -18.04 -4.24
CA LEU A 229 12.75 -16.67 -4.60
C LEU A 229 12.49 -15.82 -3.35
N ILE A 230 11.72 -16.30 -2.37
CA ILE A 230 11.47 -15.59 -1.10
C ILE A 230 12.76 -15.40 -0.31
N VAL A 231 13.56 -16.47 -0.17
CA VAL A 231 14.81 -16.46 0.61
C VAL A 231 15.83 -15.49 0.02
N LEU A 232 15.86 -15.32 -1.30
CA LEU A 232 16.76 -14.39 -1.98
C LEU A 232 16.18 -12.97 -2.06
N SER A 233 14.91 -12.83 -2.45
CA SER A 233 14.30 -11.52 -2.70
C SER A 233 14.08 -10.73 -1.42
N LEU A 234 13.68 -11.36 -0.31
CA LEU A 234 13.35 -10.66 0.93
C LEU A 234 14.57 -9.94 1.53
N PRO A 235 15.75 -10.56 1.71
CA PRO A 235 16.93 -9.86 2.21
C PRO A 235 17.41 -8.77 1.24
N LEU A 236 17.38 -9.03 -0.08
CA LEU A 236 17.79 -8.05 -1.08
C LEU A 236 16.86 -6.83 -1.10
N ALA A 237 15.53 -7.05 -1.01
CA ALA A 237 14.55 -5.97 -0.93
C ALA A 237 14.67 -5.18 0.36
N TYR A 238 14.98 -5.85 1.48
CA TYR A 238 15.27 -5.19 2.74
C TYR A 238 16.52 -4.30 2.66
N ILE A 239 17.62 -4.81 2.10
CA ILE A 239 18.85 -4.04 1.91
C ILE A 239 18.58 -2.84 0.99
N ALA A 240 17.93 -3.04 -0.14
CA ALA A 240 17.59 -1.96 -1.07
C ALA A 240 16.68 -0.91 -0.42
N GLY A 241 15.64 -1.34 0.31
CA GLY A 241 14.75 -0.46 1.05
C GLY A 241 15.47 0.32 2.14
N TYR A 242 16.39 -0.32 2.86
CA TYR A 242 17.20 0.32 3.89
C TYR A 242 18.16 1.37 3.31
N LEU A 243 18.79 1.09 2.16
CA LEU A 243 19.63 2.05 1.44
C LEU A 243 18.80 3.24 0.94
N SER A 244 17.61 2.99 0.36
CA SER A 244 16.68 4.06 -0.02
C SER A 244 16.31 4.93 1.18
N TRP A 245 16.00 4.31 2.31
CA TRP A 245 15.68 5.02 3.54
C TRP A 245 16.81 5.96 3.96
N ILE A 246 18.04 5.47 4.07
CA ILE A 246 19.20 6.26 4.52
C ILE A 246 19.51 7.41 3.55
N TYR A 247 19.62 7.11 2.26
CA TYR A 247 20.16 8.06 1.28
C TYR A 247 19.13 9.04 0.76
N ILE A 248 17.85 8.65 0.75
CA ILE A 248 16.79 9.39 0.09
C ILE A 248 15.79 9.86 1.15
N GLU A 249 15.05 8.94 1.76
CA GLU A 249 13.85 9.27 2.53
C GLU A 249 14.15 9.97 3.86
N ARG A 250 15.22 9.55 4.57
CA ARG A 250 15.63 10.11 5.86
C ARG A 250 15.90 11.61 5.81
N ARG A 251 16.31 12.14 4.65
CA ARG A 251 16.55 13.58 4.47
C ARG A 251 15.26 14.40 4.43
N PHE A 252 14.16 13.78 3.99
CA PHE A 252 12.85 14.41 3.88
C PHE A 252 11.94 14.14 5.08
N THR A 253 12.34 13.25 6.00
CA THR A 253 11.63 12.99 7.27
C THR A 253 12.19 13.80 8.45
N SER A 254 13.24 14.60 8.26
CA SER A 254 13.76 15.53 9.28
C SER A 254 12.85 16.75 9.47
N SER A 255 11.72 16.55 10.12
CA SER A 255 10.90 17.63 10.66
C SER A 255 10.34 17.23 12.02
N LYS A 256 11.07 17.69 13.04
CA LYS A 256 10.80 17.82 14.49
C LYS A 256 9.93 16.75 15.18
N PRO A 257 10.37 16.20 16.33
CA PRO A 257 9.50 15.36 17.15
C PRO A 257 8.25 16.16 17.50
N LEU A 258 7.08 15.68 17.06
CA LEU A 258 5.80 16.13 17.57
C LEU A 258 5.87 15.95 19.09
N ARG A 259 5.74 17.07 19.82
CA ARG A 259 5.71 17.12 21.27
C ARG A 259 4.80 15.99 21.76
N LYS A 260 5.38 14.97 22.42
CA LYS A 260 4.63 13.88 23.06
C LYS A 260 3.51 14.52 23.87
N SER A 261 2.27 14.44 23.38
CA SER A 261 1.13 14.73 24.23
C SER A 261 1.15 13.64 25.29
N SER A 262 1.44 14.03 26.52
CA SER A 262 1.36 13.18 27.70
C SER A 262 -0.01 12.50 27.72
N VAL A 263 -0.04 11.23 27.33
CA VAL A 263 -1.18 10.35 27.61
C VAL A 263 -1.27 10.27 29.13
N PRO A 264 -2.37 10.70 29.77
CA PRO A 264 -2.55 10.50 31.20
C PRO A 264 -2.53 8.99 31.46
N ASN A 265 -1.71 8.60 32.42
CA ASN A 265 -1.64 7.25 32.95
C ASN A 265 -3.06 6.75 33.27
N PRO A 266 -3.54 5.61 32.74
CA PRO A 266 -4.71 4.98 33.31
C PRO A 266 -4.32 4.55 34.74
N ILE A 267 -5.06 5.12 35.68
CA ILE A 267 -4.90 5.02 37.12
C ILE A 267 -4.98 3.55 37.57
N GLY A 268 -4.10 3.18 38.52
CA GLY A 268 -4.35 2.32 39.69
C GLY A 268 -5.05 1.00 39.50
#